data_AF-K9KAZ4-F1
#
_entry.id   AF-K9KAZ4-F1
#
_cell.length_a   1.000
_cell.length_b   1.000
_cell.length_c   1.000
_cell.angle_alpha   90.00
_cell.angle_beta   90.00
_cell.angle_gamma   90.00
#
_symmetry.space_group_name_H-M   'P 1'
#
loop_
_entity.id
_entity.type
_entity.pdbx_description
1 polymer ?
#
loop_
_entity_poly.entity_id
_entity_poly.type
_entity_poly.pdbx_seq_one_letter_code
_entity_poly.pdbx_strand_id
1 'polypeptide(L)'
;DGTTSNVLIIGELLKQADLYISEGLHPRIITEGFEAAKEKALQFLEQVKVTKEMDRETLIDVARTSLRTKVHAELADVLTEAVVDSVLAIKKQDEPIDLFMVEIMEMKHKSETDTSLIRGLVLDHGARHPDMRKRVEDAYILTCNVSLEYEKTEVNSSFFYKSAEEREKLVKAERKFIEDRVKKVIELKRKVCGDSNKGFVVINQKGIDPFSLDALAKEGIVALRRAKRRNMERLTLACGGVALNSFDDLNPDCLGHAGLVYEYTLGE
;
A
#
# COMPACT_ATOMS: atom_id res chain seq x y z
N ASP A 1 -4.08 -2.44 21.60
CA ASP A 1 -3.94 -3.56 22.56
C ASP A 1 -4.76 -3.27 23.82
N GLY A 2 -4.90 -4.22 24.75
CA GLY A 2 -5.50 -3.98 26.08
C GLY A 2 -7.03 -4.10 26.16
N THR A 3 -7.72 -4.50 25.09
CA THR A 3 -9.18 -4.69 25.09
C THR A 3 -9.62 -5.79 26.07
N THR A 4 -8.91 -6.91 26.10
CA THR A 4 -9.19 -8.01 27.05
C THR A 4 -8.96 -7.57 28.49
N SER A 5 -7.85 -6.88 28.76
CA SER A 5 -7.53 -6.38 30.11
C SER A 5 -8.59 -5.40 30.61
N ASN A 6 -9.09 -4.51 29.73
CA ASN A 6 -10.17 -3.58 30.09
C ASN A 6 -11.45 -4.32 30.49
N VAL A 7 -11.84 -5.36 29.75
CA VAL A 7 -13.03 -6.15 30.08
C VAL A 7 -12.87 -6.88 31.42
N LEU A 8 -11.69 -7.45 31.68
CA LEU A 8 -11.39 -8.13 32.94
C LEU A 8 -11.43 -7.16 34.13
N ILE A 9 -10.83 -5.97 33.98
CA ILE A 9 -10.86 -4.93 35.02
C ILE A 9 -12.29 -4.49 35.29
N ILE A 10 -13.10 -4.24 34.26
CA ILE A 10 -14.51 -3.85 34.42
C ILE A 10 -15.28 -4.95 35.16
N GLY A 11 -15.10 -6.22 34.77
CA GLY A 11 -15.77 -7.35 35.42
C GLY A 11 -15.42 -7.48 36.90
N GLU A 12 -14.13 -7.40 37.25
CA GLU A 12 -13.69 -7.46 38.64
C GLU A 12 -14.13 -6.22 39.43
N LEU A 13 -14.09 -5.03 38.83
CA LEU A 13 -14.57 -3.79 39.47
C LEU A 13 -16.05 -3.90 39.86
N LEU A 14 -16.88 -4.44 38.97
CA LEU A 14 -18.31 -4.69 39.24
C LEU A 14 -18.51 -5.73 40.33
N LYS A 15 -17.72 -6.81 40.33
CA LYS A 15 -17.76 -7.83 41.38
C LYS A 15 -17.40 -7.26 42.75
N GLN A 16 -16.39 -6.39 42.83
CA GLN A 16 -16.02 -5.70 44.06
C GLN A 16 -17.11 -4.72 44.53
N ALA A 17 -17.76 -4.03 43.59
CA ALA A 17 -18.91 -3.17 43.91
C ALA A 17 -20.09 -3.98 44.46
N ASP A 18 -20.38 -5.16 43.89
CA ASP A 18 -21.49 -6.03 44.28
C ASP A 18 -21.40 -6.52 45.73
N LEU A 19 -20.18 -6.72 46.25
CA LEU A 19 -19.96 -7.07 47.66
C LEU A 19 -20.51 -5.99 48.60
N TYR A 20 -20.18 -4.72 48.35
CA TYR A 20 -20.66 -3.60 49.17
C TYR A 20 -22.15 -3.33 48.96
N ILE A 21 -22.66 -3.54 47.75
CA ILE A 21 -24.11 -3.44 47.49
C ILE A 21 -24.87 -4.52 48.27
N SER A 22 -24.33 -5.75 48.32
CA SER A 22 -24.90 -6.86 49.08
C SER A 22 -24.92 -6.60 50.59
N GLU A 23 -23.96 -5.85 51.11
CA GLU A 23 -23.92 -5.38 52.51
C GLU A 23 -24.88 -4.19 52.77
N GLY A 24 -25.55 -3.67 51.74
CA GLY A 24 -26.56 -2.62 51.84
C GLY A 24 -26.09 -1.21 51.49
N LEU A 25 -24.89 -1.06 50.89
CA LEU A 25 -24.39 0.25 50.47
C LEU A 25 -25.09 0.72 49.19
N HIS A 26 -25.49 2.00 49.15
CA HIS A 26 -26.15 2.55 47.96
C HIS A 26 -25.16 2.67 46.78
N PRO A 27 -25.48 2.16 45.57
CA PRO A 27 -24.56 2.13 44.43
C PRO A 27 -23.99 3.51 44.04
N ARG A 28 -24.75 4.58 44.28
CA ARG A 28 -24.29 5.96 44.01
C ARG A 28 -22.99 6.30 44.76
N ILE A 29 -22.87 5.89 46.02
CA ILE A 29 -21.68 6.15 46.85
C ILE A 29 -20.46 5.44 46.26
N ILE A 30 -20.64 4.23 45.74
CA ILE A 30 -19.57 3.45 45.09
C ILE A 30 -19.12 4.14 43.81
N THR A 31 -20.06 4.58 42.96
CA THR A 31 -19.71 5.30 41.73
C THR A 31 -18.95 6.61 41.99
N GLU A 32 -19.33 7.36 43.02
CA GLU A 32 -18.59 8.56 43.45
C GLU A 32 -17.18 8.20 43.95
N GLY A 33 -17.06 7.11 44.71
CA GLY A 33 -15.77 6.56 45.14
C GLY A 33 -14.87 6.15 43.97
N PHE A 34 -15.42 5.52 42.93
CA PHE A 34 -14.65 5.16 41.73
C PHE A 34 -14.17 6.37 40.94
N GLU A 35 -14.95 7.45 40.85
CA GLU A 35 -14.48 8.66 40.14
C GLU A 35 -13.34 9.34 40.89
N ALA A 36 -13.43 9.43 42.22
CA ALA A 36 -12.34 9.93 43.06
C ALA A 36 -11.07 9.04 42.97
N ALA A 37 -11.26 7.72 42.97
CA ALA A 37 -10.16 6.76 42.83
C ALA A 37 -9.50 6.83 41.43
N LYS A 38 -10.29 7.00 40.37
CA LYS A 38 -9.80 7.18 38.99
C LYS A 38 -8.90 8.41 38.87
N GLU A 39 -9.30 9.55 39.43
CA GLU A 39 -8.48 10.75 39.40
C GLU A 39 -7.15 10.55 40.14
N LYS A 40 -7.18 9.91 41.32
CA LYS A 40 -5.96 9.55 42.05
C LYS A 40 -5.08 8.54 41.31
N ALA A 41 -5.67 7.56 40.63
CA ALA A 41 -4.95 6.61 39.81
C ALA A 41 -4.27 7.28 38.61
N LEU A 42 -4.93 8.25 37.96
CA LEU A 42 -4.33 9.05 36.89
C LEU A 42 -3.17 9.93 37.40
N GLN A 43 -3.31 10.55 38.57
CA GLN A 43 -2.23 11.29 39.21
C GLN A 43 -1.03 10.39 39.51
N PHE A 44 -1.27 9.15 39.95
CA PHE A 44 -0.21 8.18 40.18
C PHE A 44 0.41 7.66 38.88
N LEU A 45 -0.37 7.48 37.82
CA LEU A 45 0.13 7.09 36.50
C LEU A 45 1.12 8.12 35.92
N GLU A 46 0.90 9.40 36.19
CA GLU A 46 1.82 10.48 35.81
C GLU A 46 3.15 10.43 36.59
N GLN A 47 3.15 9.88 37.81
CA GLN A 47 4.36 9.67 38.62
C GLN A 47 5.11 8.39 38.23
N VAL A 48 4.39 7.35 37.81
CA VAL A 48 4.97 6.04 37.48
C VAL A 48 5.49 5.96 36.04
N LYS A 49 4.98 6.81 35.13
CA LYS A 49 5.43 6.78 33.73
C LYS A 49 6.91 7.11 33.66
N VAL A 50 7.66 6.27 32.95
CA VAL A 50 9.09 6.48 32.72
C VAL A 50 9.27 7.09 31.34
N THR A 51 9.73 8.34 31.29
CA THR A 51 10.12 8.97 30.03
C THR A 51 11.45 8.40 29.58
N LYS A 52 11.45 7.65 28.48
CA LYS A 52 12.65 7.15 27.81
C LYS A 52 12.79 7.82 26.45
N GLU A 53 14.02 7.98 25.99
CA GLU A 53 14.28 8.26 24.59
C GLU A 53 13.85 7.06 23.75
N MET A 54 13.18 7.33 22.63
CA MET A 54 12.62 6.30 21.77
C MET A 54 13.69 5.78 20.80
N ASP A 55 14.67 5.09 21.37
CA ASP A 55 15.72 4.40 20.63
C ASP A 55 15.19 3.14 19.96
N ARG A 56 15.85 2.69 18.89
CA ARG A 56 15.46 1.47 18.16
C ARG A 56 15.30 0.26 19.08
N GLU A 57 16.20 0.07 20.04
CA GLU A 57 16.15 -1.04 21.00
C GLU A 57 14.91 -0.97 21.91
N THR A 58 14.59 0.23 22.41
CA THR A 58 13.39 0.42 23.22
C THR A 58 12.11 0.16 22.41
N LEU A 59 12.09 0.54 21.13
CA LEU A 59 10.97 0.28 20.23
C LEU A 59 10.83 -1.22 19.92
N ILE A 60 11.95 -1.95 19.82
CA ILE A 60 11.97 -3.41 19.69
C ILE A 60 11.32 -4.05 20.91
N ASP A 61 11.67 -3.64 22.12
CA ASP A 61 11.08 -4.20 23.33
C ASP A 61 9.58 -3.90 23.44
N VAL A 62 9.14 -2.70 23.04
CA VAL A 62 7.73 -2.33 22.99
C VAL A 62 6.97 -3.19 21.97
N ALA A 63 7.48 -3.29 20.74
CA ALA A 63 6.86 -4.09 19.69
C ALA A 63 6.82 -5.58 20.05
N ARG A 64 7.90 -6.12 20.61
CA ARG A 64 7.97 -7.49 21.12
C ARG A 64 6.94 -7.76 22.21
N THR A 65 6.78 -6.83 23.15
CA THR A 65 5.79 -6.95 24.24
C THR A 65 4.37 -7.06 23.68
N SER A 66 4.00 -6.20 22.72
CA SER A 66 2.69 -6.26 22.08
C SER A 66 2.50 -7.52 21.23
N LEU A 67 3.49 -7.90 20.42
CA LEU A 67 3.40 -9.06 19.51
C LEU A 67 3.31 -10.39 20.26
N ARG A 68 4.05 -10.55 21.37
CA ARG A 68 4.02 -11.77 22.18
C ARG A 68 2.66 -12.06 22.82
N THR A 69 1.77 -11.06 22.92
CA THR A 69 0.38 -11.30 23.39
C THR A 69 -0.52 -11.88 22.30
N LYS A 70 -0.09 -11.86 21.03
CA LYS A 70 -0.91 -12.25 19.87
C LYS A 70 -0.37 -13.47 19.13
N VAL A 71 0.95 -13.63 19.06
CA VAL A 71 1.61 -14.70 18.29
C VAL A 71 2.65 -15.42 19.14
N HIS A 72 3.11 -16.57 18.64
CA HIS A 72 4.20 -17.33 19.26
C HIS A 72 5.47 -16.48 19.37
N ALA A 73 6.26 -16.72 20.42
CA ALA A 73 7.42 -15.89 20.75
C ALA A 73 8.46 -15.82 19.61
N GLU A 74 8.71 -16.94 18.94
CA GLU A 74 9.66 -17.02 17.82
C GLU A 74 9.19 -16.19 16.62
N LEU A 75 7.91 -16.28 16.26
CA LEU A 75 7.33 -15.46 15.20
C LEU A 75 7.29 -13.98 15.59
N ALA A 76 7.01 -13.69 16.87
CA ALA A 76 7.04 -12.32 17.38
C ALA A 76 8.42 -11.68 17.19
N ASP A 77 9.50 -12.41 17.44
CA ASP A 77 10.86 -11.88 17.32
C ASP A 77 11.20 -11.54 15.85
N VAL A 78 10.81 -12.38 14.88
CA VAL A 78 10.97 -12.08 13.44
C VAL A 78 10.15 -10.83 13.02
N LEU A 79 8.90 -10.75 13.46
CA LEU A 79 8.01 -9.63 13.12
C LEU A 79 8.45 -8.32 13.79
N THR A 80 9.07 -8.39 14.97
CA THR A 80 9.47 -7.23 15.75
C THR A 80 10.43 -6.34 14.97
N GLU A 81 11.44 -6.93 14.32
CA GLU A 81 12.41 -6.17 13.54
C GLU A 81 11.75 -5.46 12.35
N ALA A 82 10.89 -6.18 11.60
CA ALA A 82 10.17 -5.64 10.47
C ALA A 82 9.23 -4.48 10.86
N VAL A 83 8.53 -4.60 11.98
CA VAL A 83 7.61 -3.55 12.47
C VAL A 83 8.38 -2.29 12.85
N VAL A 84 9.47 -2.41 13.61
CA VAL A 84 10.25 -1.25 14.07
C VAL A 84 10.90 -0.55 12.88
N ASP A 85 11.51 -1.30 11.97
CA ASP A 85 12.16 -0.73 10.80
C ASP A 85 11.15 -0.06 9.84
N SER A 86 9.93 -0.59 9.73
CA SER A 86 8.84 0.05 8.96
C SER A 86 8.45 1.40 9.53
N VAL A 87 8.26 1.48 10.86
CA VAL A 87 7.87 2.72 11.54
C VAL A 87 8.99 3.76 11.48
N LEU A 88 10.24 3.33 11.66
CA LEU A 88 11.40 4.21 11.54
C LEU A 88 11.57 4.77 10.13
N ALA A 89 11.25 4.00 9.09
CA ALA A 89 11.33 4.47 7.70
C ALA A 89 10.31 5.58 7.37
N ILE A 90 9.17 5.61 8.07
CA ILE A 90 8.09 6.57 7.84
C ILE A 90 8.23 7.81 8.74
N LYS A 91 8.92 7.67 9.88
CA LYS A 91 9.09 8.74 10.86
C LYS A 91 9.84 9.93 10.24
N LYS A 92 9.12 11.01 9.96
CA LYS A 92 9.71 12.32 9.68
C LYS A 92 9.87 13.10 10.98
N GLN A 93 10.92 13.91 11.05
CA GLN A 93 11.05 14.91 12.12
C GLN A 93 9.88 15.91 11.89
N ASP A 94 9.02 16.07 12.89
CA ASP A 94 7.91 17.04 12.94
C ASP A 94 6.55 16.68 12.30
N GLU A 95 6.37 15.49 11.71
CA GLU A 95 5.06 15.03 11.22
C GLU A 95 4.54 13.85 12.07
N PRO A 96 3.23 13.81 12.43
CA PRO A 96 2.66 12.61 13.04
C PRO A 96 2.84 11.40 12.10
N ILE A 97 3.12 10.24 12.69
CA ILE A 97 3.34 9.02 11.93
C ILE A 97 2.04 8.61 11.22
N ASP A 98 2.07 8.59 9.89
CA ASP A 98 0.97 8.07 9.10
C ASP A 98 1.13 6.56 8.87
N LEU A 99 0.31 5.77 9.56
CA LEU A 99 0.28 4.32 9.41
C LEU A 99 -0.25 3.87 8.03
N PHE A 100 -0.90 4.75 7.28
CA PHE A 100 -1.35 4.43 5.92
C PHE A 100 -0.18 4.16 4.96
N MET A 101 1.02 4.67 5.29
CA MET A 101 2.24 4.42 4.52
C MET A 101 2.80 3.01 4.71
N VAL A 102 2.39 2.28 5.75
CA VAL A 102 2.74 0.86 5.93
C VAL A 102 1.74 0.00 5.15
N GLU A 103 2.20 -0.62 4.06
CA GLU A 103 1.41 -1.64 3.36
C GLU A 103 1.74 -3.03 3.90
N ILE A 104 0.71 -3.76 4.32
CA ILE A 104 0.80 -5.18 4.63
C ILE A 104 0.32 -5.94 3.39
N MET A 105 1.23 -6.69 2.78
CA MET A 105 0.93 -7.58 1.65
C MET A 105 1.03 -9.02 2.11
N GLU A 106 -0.07 -9.75 1.96
CA GLU A 106 -0.10 -11.18 2.26
C GLU A 106 0.14 -11.98 0.98
N MET A 107 1.15 -12.84 1.01
CA MET A 107 1.40 -13.82 -0.04
C MET A 107 1.13 -15.21 0.53
N LYS A 108 0.34 -16.01 -0.19
CA LYS A 108 0.07 -17.38 0.23
C LYS A 108 1.32 -18.22 0.00
N HIS A 109 2.02 -18.53 1.09
CA HIS A 109 3.15 -19.44 1.10
C HIS A 109 2.92 -20.57 2.11
N LYS A 110 3.79 -21.59 2.09
CA LYS A 110 3.67 -22.76 2.98
C LYS A 110 4.05 -22.46 4.43
N SER A 111 4.77 -21.37 4.67
CA SER A 111 5.31 -20.99 5.97
C SER A 111 4.96 -19.54 6.30
N GLU A 112 4.48 -19.30 7.52
CA GLU A 112 4.19 -17.99 8.09
C GLU A 112 5.43 -17.25 8.62
N THR A 113 6.55 -17.96 8.76
CA THR A 113 7.81 -17.43 9.29
C THR A 113 8.51 -16.47 8.33
N ASP A 114 8.18 -16.53 7.04
CA ASP A 114 8.92 -15.85 5.98
C ASP A 114 8.38 -14.43 5.73
N THR A 115 8.20 -13.66 6.81
CA THR A 115 7.84 -12.24 6.71
C THR A 115 9.08 -11.41 6.46
N SER A 116 9.07 -10.60 5.41
CA SER A 116 10.19 -9.70 5.07
C SER A 116 9.72 -8.26 4.93
N LEU A 117 10.58 -7.33 5.35
CA LEU A 117 10.37 -5.91 5.14
C LEU A 117 10.95 -5.49 3.79
N ILE A 118 10.08 -4.97 2.92
CA ILE A 118 10.50 -4.32 1.68
C ILE A 118 10.49 -2.80 1.92
N ARG A 119 11.65 -2.16 1.79
CA ARG A 119 11.79 -0.69 1.84
C ARG A 119 11.35 -0.08 0.50
N GLY A 120 10.06 -0.16 0.24
CA GLY A 120 9.43 0.25 -1.01
C GLY A 120 7.97 -0.16 -1.03
N LEU A 121 7.45 -0.43 -2.22
CA LEU A 121 6.07 -0.87 -2.38
C LEU A 121 6.01 -2.21 -3.10
N VAL A 122 5.23 -3.14 -2.55
CA VAL A 122 4.89 -4.40 -3.21
C VAL A 122 3.55 -4.25 -3.89
N LEU A 123 3.48 -4.63 -5.17
CA LEU A 123 2.24 -4.65 -5.94
C LEU A 123 1.68 -6.07 -5.99
N ASP A 124 0.36 -6.18 -6.05
CA ASP A 124 -0.37 -7.44 -6.08
C ASP A 124 -0.46 -8.07 -7.48
N HIS A 125 0.01 -7.36 -8.49
CA HIS A 125 0.00 -7.78 -9.88
C HIS A 125 1.42 -7.77 -10.44
N GLY A 126 1.70 -8.75 -11.29
CA GLY A 126 2.94 -8.88 -12.04
C GLY A 126 2.78 -8.56 -13.53
N ALA A 127 3.84 -8.77 -14.30
CA ALA A 127 3.83 -8.60 -15.73
C ALA A 127 3.02 -9.72 -16.38
N ARG A 128 2.09 -9.36 -17.28
CA ARG A 128 1.21 -10.35 -17.95
C ARG A 128 1.83 -10.96 -19.20
N HIS A 129 2.75 -10.25 -19.83
CA HIS A 129 3.37 -10.67 -21.09
C HIS A 129 4.68 -11.41 -20.80
N PRO A 130 4.91 -12.61 -21.37
CA PRO A 130 6.09 -13.43 -21.05
C PRO A 130 7.42 -12.76 -21.44
N ASP A 131 7.41 -11.96 -22.51
CA ASP A 131 8.62 -11.28 -23.00
C ASP A 131 8.96 -9.99 -22.22
N MET A 132 8.14 -9.60 -21.23
CA MET A 132 8.48 -8.46 -20.37
C MET A 132 9.65 -8.81 -19.45
N ARG A 133 10.51 -7.80 -19.19
CA ARG A 133 11.66 -7.96 -18.31
C ARG A 133 11.19 -8.23 -16.88
N LYS A 134 11.64 -9.34 -16.29
CA LYS A 134 11.34 -9.67 -14.88
C LYS A 134 12.12 -8.83 -13.88
N ARG A 135 13.26 -8.27 -14.28
CA ARG A 135 14.11 -7.43 -13.43
C ARG A 135 14.55 -6.20 -14.20
N VAL A 136 14.41 -5.06 -13.55
CA VAL A 136 14.66 -3.74 -14.10
C VAL A 136 15.45 -2.94 -13.07
N GLU A 137 16.69 -2.61 -13.41
CA GLU A 137 17.56 -1.76 -12.59
C GLU A 137 17.40 -0.31 -13.03
N ASP A 138 17.52 0.62 -12.07
CA ASP A 138 17.41 2.06 -12.29
C ASP A 138 16.15 2.44 -13.11
N ALA A 139 14.99 2.11 -12.54
CA ALA A 139 13.71 2.17 -13.21
C ALA A 139 13.02 3.52 -13.03
N TYR A 140 12.64 4.15 -14.14
CA TYR A 140 11.64 5.21 -14.14
C TYR A 140 10.24 4.62 -14.11
N ILE A 141 9.41 5.15 -13.23
CA ILE A 141 8.04 4.69 -13.01
C ILE A 141 7.07 5.75 -13.53
N LEU A 142 6.29 5.37 -14.54
CA LEU A 142 5.15 6.13 -15.02
C LEU A 142 3.89 5.62 -14.34
N THR A 143 3.30 6.43 -13.47
CA THR A 143 2.01 6.17 -12.85
C THR A 143 0.91 6.84 -13.65
N CYS A 144 -0.07 6.09 -14.14
CA CYS A 144 -1.17 6.63 -14.92
C CYS A 144 -2.54 6.05 -14.55
N ASN A 145 -3.59 6.83 -14.83
CA ASN A 145 -4.99 6.45 -14.65
C ASN A 145 -5.75 6.61 -15.98
N VAL A 146 -5.14 6.17 -17.08
CA VAL A 146 -5.71 6.29 -18.42
C VAL A 146 -5.97 4.90 -18.99
N SER A 147 -7.12 4.72 -19.64
CA SER A 147 -7.41 3.43 -20.25
C SER A 147 -6.54 3.20 -21.48
N LEU A 148 -5.78 2.10 -21.44
CA LEU A 148 -5.08 1.54 -22.60
C LEU A 148 -5.81 0.28 -23.07
N GLU A 149 -7.10 0.16 -22.79
CA GLU A 149 -7.95 -0.90 -23.32
C GLU A 149 -9.13 -0.32 -24.10
N TYR A 150 -9.73 -1.18 -24.93
CA TYR A 150 -10.97 -0.84 -25.60
C TYR A 150 -12.09 -0.71 -24.56
N GLU A 151 -12.46 0.54 -24.24
CA GLU A 151 -13.61 0.85 -23.41
C GLU A 151 -14.86 1.00 -24.28
N LYS A 152 -15.88 0.19 -24.00
CA LYS A 152 -17.23 0.52 -24.45
C LYS A 152 -17.62 1.81 -23.72
N THR A 153 -18.14 2.78 -24.46
CA THR A 153 -18.62 4.05 -23.89
C THR A 153 -19.67 3.77 -22.82
N GLU A 154 -19.56 4.42 -21.65
CA GLU A 154 -20.50 4.25 -20.54
C GLU A 154 -21.89 4.79 -20.87
N VAL A 155 -21.95 5.85 -21.67
CA VAL A 155 -23.19 6.28 -22.33
C VAL A 155 -23.47 5.30 -23.46
N ASN A 156 -24.72 4.83 -23.59
CA ASN A 156 -25.16 3.98 -24.70
C ASN A 156 -24.98 4.71 -26.04
N SER A 157 -23.75 4.71 -26.56
CA SER A 157 -23.41 5.14 -27.90
C SER A 157 -23.83 4.02 -28.83
N SER A 158 -25.13 3.97 -29.15
CA SER A 158 -25.60 3.11 -30.23
C SER A 158 -25.12 3.72 -31.55
N PHE A 159 -23.97 3.27 -32.03
CA PHE A 159 -23.51 3.58 -33.38
C PHE A 159 -24.42 2.87 -34.38
N PHE A 160 -25.23 3.63 -35.09
CA PHE A 160 -26.00 3.13 -36.23
C PHE A 160 -25.09 3.14 -37.46
N TYR A 161 -24.59 1.98 -37.85
CA TYR A 161 -23.85 1.81 -39.10
C TYR A 161 -24.77 1.25 -40.18
N LYS A 162 -24.67 1.76 -41.41
CA LYS A 162 -25.46 1.29 -42.55
C LYS A 162 -24.72 0.24 -43.37
N SER A 163 -23.39 0.19 -43.27
CA SER A 163 -22.53 -0.73 -44.00
C SER A 163 -21.50 -1.43 -43.11
N ALA A 164 -21.01 -2.59 -43.54
CA ALA A 164 -19.94 -3.31 -42.84
C ALA A 164 -18.60 -2.54 -42.88
N GLU A 165 -18.37 -1.76 -43.94
CA GLU A 165 -17.15 -0.96 -44.12
C GLU A 165 -17.06 0.20 -43.11
N GLU A 166 -18.18 0.86 -42.81
CA GLU A 166 -18.24 1.89 -41.77
C GLU A 166 -17.89 1.33 -40.39
N ARG A 167 -18.40 0.13 -40.08
CA ARG A 167 -18.09 -0.57 -38.82
C ARG A 167 -16.59 -0.87 -38.71
N GLU A 168 -15.96 -1.33 -39.78
CA GLU A 168 -14.52 -1.63 -39.78
C GLU A 168 -13.67 -0.37 -39.62
N LYS A 169 -14.07 0.74 -40.24
CA LYS A 169 -13.39 2.05 -40.08
C LYS A 169 -13.44 2.56 -38.64
N LEU A 170 -14.58 2.41 -37.96
CA LEU A 170 -14.71 2.81 -36.54
C LEU A 170 -13.81 1.97 -35.63
N VAL A 171 -13.84 0.64 -35.78
CA VAL A 171 -12.97 -0.25 -34.99
C VAL A 171 -11.49 0.06 -35.23
N LYS A 172 -11.11 0.40 -36.47
CA LYS A 172 -9.75 0.83 -36.81
C LYS A 172 -9.40 2.19 -36.18
N ALA A 173 -10.33 3.14 -36.15
CA ALA A 173 -10.10 4.45 -35.54
C ALA A 173 -9.90 4.34 -34.02
N GLU A 174 -10.69 3.51 -33.34
CA GLU A 174 -10.54 3.25 -31.90
C GLU A 174 -9.21 2.58 -31.58
N ARG A 175 -8.78 1.60 -32.39
CA ARG A 175 -7.45 1.00 -32.26
C ARG A 175 -6.34 2.00 -32.46
N LYS A 176 -6.42 2.83 -33.50
CA LYS A 176 -5.44 3.91 -33.74
C LYS A 176 -5.32 4.85 -32.55
N PHE A 177 -6.44 5.19 -31.91
CA PHE A 177 -6.44 6.03 -30.72
C PHE A 177 -5.66 5.42 -29.54
N ILE A 178 -5.79 4.11 -29.32
CA ILE A 178 -5.01 3.40 -28.30
C ILE A 178 -3.53 3.31 -28.72
N GLU A 179 -3.26 2.96 -29.98
CA GLU A 179 -1.90 2.91 -30.53
C GLU A 179 -1.18 4.24 -30.39
N ASP A 180 -1.85 5.37 -30.63
CA ASP A 180 -1.26 6.69 -30.52
C ASP A 180 -0.92 7.03 -29.07
N ARG A 181 -1.73 6.60 -28.09
CA ARG A 181 -1.39 6.73 -26.66
C ARG A 181 -0.16 5.89 -26.29
N VAL A 182 -0.09 4.66 -26.78
CA VAL A 182 1.08 3.78 -26.55
C VAL A 182 2.33 4.38 -27.18
N LYS A 183 2.24 4.93 -28.39
CA LYS A 183 3.35 5.63 -29.05
C LYS A 183 3.87 6.77 -28.19
N LYS A 184 3.00 7.60 -27.60
CA LYS A 184 3.42 8.67 -26.68
C LYS A 184 4.21 8.15 -25.48
N VAL A 185 3.82 7.01 -24.91
CA VAL A 185 4.57 6.35 -23.82
C VAL A 185 5.93 5.83 -24.29
N ILE A 186 5.97 5.24 -25.49
CA ILE A 186 7.23 4.76 -26.11
C ILE A 186 8.16 5.94 -26.42
N GLU A 187 7.64 7.05 -26.93
CA GLU A 187 8.39 8.28 -27.18
C GLU A 187 8.97 8.85 -25.89
N LEU A 188 8.17 8.89 -24.80
CA LEU A 188 8.66 9.30 -23.49
C LEU A 188 9.79 8.40 -23.01
N LYS A 189 9.63 7.07 -23.13
CA LYS A 189 10.72 6.14 -22.83
C LYS A 189 11.96 6.47 -23.64
N ARG A 190 11.85 6.64 -24.95
CA ARG A 190 13.02 6.92 -25.81
C ARG A 190 13.71 8.23 -25.42
N LYS A 191 12.94 9.24 -25.03
CA LYS A 191 13.45 10.53 -24.54
C LYS A 191 14.23 10.40 -23.22
N VAL A 192 13.77 9.53 -22.31
CA VAL A 192 14.33 9.41 -20.95
C VAL A 192 15.41 8.32 -20.84
N CYS A 193 15.17 7.17 -21.45
CA CYS A 193 16.07 6.02 -21.40
C CYS A 193 17.14 6.04 -22.51
N GLY A 194 16.89 6.63 -23.69
CA GLY A 194 17.86 6.67 -24.79
C GLY A 194 18.60 5.34 -25.02
N ASP A 195 19.93 5.42 -25.22
CA ASP A 195 20.85 4.26 -25.28
C ASP A 195 21.32 3.77 -23.89
N SER A 196 20.80 4.36 -22.80
CA SER A 196 21.21 3.99 -21.45
C SER A 196 20.51 2.71 -20.98
N ASN A 197 21.17 1.97 -20.09
CA ASN A 197 20.64 0.77 -19.44
C ASN A 197 19.49 1.04 -18.45
N LYS A 198 18.86 2.22 -18.50
CA LYS A 198 17.82 2.64 -17.57
C LYS A 198 16.51 1.92 -17.85
N GLY A 199 15.84 1.52 -16.78
CA GLY A 199 14.57 0.87 -16.81
C GLY A 199 13.39 1.80 -17.05
N PHE A 200 12.30 1.26 -17.61
CA PHE A 200 11.04 1.97 -17.69
C PHE A 200 9.88 1.03 -17.33
N VAL A 201 9.08 1.46 -16.36
CA VAL A 201 7.94 0.70 -15.81
C VAL A 201 6.70 1.57 -15.88
N VAL A 202 5.62 1.02 -16.42
CA VAL A 202 4.31 1.67 -16.50
C VAL A 202 3.38 0.99 -15.51
N ILE A 203 2.80 1.76 -14.60
CA ILE A 203 1.81 1.28 -13.63
C ILE A 203 0.51 2.01 -13.92
N ASN A 204 -0.42 1.28 -14.52
CA ASN A 204 -1.74 1.79 -14.87
C ASN A 204 -2.80 1.32 -13.87
N GLN A 205 -3.61 2.25 -13.38
CA GLN A 205 -4.80 1.94 -12.60
C GLN A 205 -5.88 1.26 -13.45
N LYS A 206 -5.97 1.59 -14.74
CA LYS A 206 -6.91 0.98 -15.69
C LYS A 206 -6.30 -0.24 -16.38
N GLY A 207 -7.07 -0.87 -17.27
CA GLY A 207 -6.61 -1.98 -18.07
C GLY A 207 -5.65 -1.58 -19.19
N ILE A 208 -4.93 -2.58 -19.68
CA ILE A 208 -4.06 -2.52 -20.85
C ILE A 208 -4.44 -3.69 -21.74
N ASP A 209 -4.70 -3.42 -23.02
CA ASP A 209 -5.05 -4.45 -23.99
C ASP A 209 -3.84 -5.30 -24.42
N PRO A 210 -4.06 -6.52 -24.94
CA PRO A 210 -2.97 -7.40 -25.35
C PRO A 210 -2.05 -6.83 -26.43
N PHE A 211 -2.56 -6.03 -27.37
CA PHE A 211 -1.72 -5.45 -28.43
C PHE A 211 -0.81 -4.34 -27.87
N SER A 212 -1.31 -3.51 -26.96
CA SER A 212 -0.45 -2.56 -26.24
C SER A 212 0.58 -3.26 -25.37
N LEU A 213 0.23 -4.37 -24.71
CA LEU A 213 1.19 -5.16 -23.94
C LEU A 213 2.33 -5.69 -24.82
N ASP A 214 2.03 -6.21 -26.01
CA ASP A 214 3.03 -6.67 -26.98
C ASP A 214 3.92 -5.51 -27.48
N ALA A 215 3.32 -4.35 -27.80
CA ALA A 215 4.07 -3.16 -28.20
C ALA A 215 5.02 -2.65 -27.10
N LEU A 216 4.55 -2.62 -25.85
CA LEU A 216 5.36 -2.24 -24.69
C LEU A 216 6.45 -3.28 -24.38
N ALA A 217 6.14 -4.57 -24.52
CA ALA A 217 7.10 -5.65 -24.30
C ALA A 217 8.24 -5.63 -25.32
N LYS A 218 7.96 -5.36 -26.61
CA LYS A 218 8.98 -5.21 -27.67
C LYS A 218 9.97 -4.10 -27.37
N GLU A 219 9.49 -2.99 -26.83
CA GLU A 219 10.36 -1.89 -26.40
C GLU A 219 11.06 -2.21 -25.07
N GLY A 220 10.71 -3.29 -24.37
CA GLY A 220 11.28 -3.67 -23.06
C GLY A 220 10.74 -2.83 -21.91
N ILE A 221 9.48 -2.40 -21.97
CA ILE A 221 8.74 -1.72 -20.90
C ILE A 221 7.98 -2.77 -20.09
N VAL A 222 8.11 -2.72 -18.77
CA VAL A 222 7.26 -3.52 -17.88
C VAL A 222 5.96 -2.78 -17.67
N ALA A 223 4.85 -3.38 -18.06
CA ALA A 223 3.53 -2.76 -17.95
C ALA A 223 2.65 -3.52 -16.97
N LEU A 224 2.23 -2.83 -15.92
CA LEU A 224 1.30 -3.29 -14.90
C LEU A 224 -0.07 -2.68 -15.17
N ARG A 225 -1.10 -3.52 -15.11
CA ARG A 225 -2.49 -3.15 -15.34
C ARG A 225 -3.31 -3.31 -14.08
N ARG A 226 -4.37 -2.52 -13.95
CA ARG A 226 -5.35 -2.62 -12.85
C ARG A 226 -4.74 -2.44 -11.46
N ALA A 227 -3.79 -1.52 -11.31
CA ALA A 227 -3.23 -1.18 -10.02
C ALA A 227 -4.29 -0.57 -9.09
N LYS A 228 -4.24 -0.92 -7.80
CA LYS A 228 -5.16 -0.36 -6.79
C LYS A 228 -4.90 1.14 -6.61
N ARG A 229 -5.96 1.94 -6.51
CA ARG A 229 -5.87 3.39 -6.28
C ARG A 229 -5.01 3.76 -5.07
N ARG A 230 -5.16 3.06 -3.95
CA ARG A 230 -4.35 3.25 -2.73
C ARG A 230 -2.84 3.07 -2.98
N ASN A 231 -2.48 2.17 -3.89
CA ASN A 231 -1.07 1.92 -4.23
C ASN A 231 -0.51 3.06 -5.08
N MET A 232 -1.34 3.74 -5.88
CA MET A 232 -0.91 4.91 -6.66
C MET A 232 -0.47 6.05 -5.76
N GLU A 233 -1.23 6.35 -4.70
CA GLU A 233 -0.87 7.38 -3.71
C GLU A 233 0.46 7.03 -3.03
N ARG A 234 0.64 5.77 -2.62
CA ARG A 234 1.90 5.28 -2.04
C ARG A 234 3.07 5.32 -3.02
N LEU A 235 2.87 4.97 -4.29
CA LEU A 235 3.90 5.05 -5.34
C LEU A 235 4.36 6.48 -5.56
N THR A 236 3.42 7.44 -5.59
CA THR A 236 3.79 8.85 -5.77
C THR A 236 4.65 9.35 -4.60
N LEU A 237 4.36 8.92 -3.37
CA LEU A 237 5.14 9.32 -2.19
C LEU A 237 6.47 8.57 -2.07
N ALA A 238 6.51 7.27 -2.40
CA ALA A 238 7.71 6.45 -2.29
C ALA A 238 8.72 6.70 -3.41
N CYS A 239 8.24 6.92 -4.64
CA CYS A 239 9.09 7.08 -5.83
C CYS A 239 9.19 8.54 -6.30
N GLY A 240 8.40 9.47 -5.76
CA GLY A 240 8.44 10.90 -6.09
C GLY A 240 7.81 11.30 -7.43
N GLY A 241 7.04 10.40 -8.07
CA GLY A 241 6.38 10.67 -9.35
C GLY A 241 4.99 11.32 -9.21
N VAL A 242 4.44 11.81 -10.31
CA VAL A 242 3.09 12.39 -10.39
C VAL A 242 2.16 11.43 -11.12
N ALA A 243 1.00 11.13 -10.53
CA ALA A 243 -0.02 10.32 -11.17
C ALA A 243 -0.68 11.08 -12.34
N LEU A 244 -0.52 10.57 -13.55
CA LEU A 244 -1.02 11.21 -14.77
C LEU A 244 -2.42 10.73 -15.17
N ASN A 245 -3.28 11.69 -15.51
CA ASN A 245 -4.65 11.46 -15.97
C ASN A 245 -4.82 11.63 -17.49
N SER A 246 -3.83 12.18 -18.19
CA SER A 246 -3.78 12.27 -19.64
C SER A 246 -2.35 11.99 -20.14
N PHE A 247 -2.23 11.54 -21.38
CA PHE A 247 -0.96 11.33 -22.08
C PHE A 247 -0.53 12.55 -22.91
N ASP A 248 -1.27 13.66 -22.87
CA ASP A 248 -0.97 14.83 -23.69
C ASP A 248 0.23 15.63 -23.16
N ASP A 249 0.39 15.72 -21.83
CA ASP A 249 1.46 16.45 -21.16
C ASP A 249 2.46 15.49 -20.48
N LEU A 250 3.12 14.65 -21.28
CA LEU A 250 4.14 13.73 -20.78
C LEU A 250 5.51 14.41 -20.65
N ASN A 251 5.86 14.83 -19.43
CA ASN A 251 7.18 15.36 -19.11
C ASN A 251 8.03 14.34 -18.34
N PRO A 252 9.37 14.31 -18.54
CA PRO A 252 10.28 13.49 -17.73
C PRO A 252 10.17 13.77 -16.23
N ASP A 253 9.83 15.00 -15.84
CA ASP A 253 9.70 15.43 -14.44
C ASP A 253 8.51 14.79 -13.72
N CYS A 254 7.55 14.23 -14.47
CA CYS A 254 6.40 13.54 -13.89
C CYS A 254 6.73 12.09 -13.48
N LEU A 255 7.89 11.55 -13.89
CA LEU A 255 8.27 10.18 -13.63
C LEU A 255 8.80 10.01 -12.21
N GLY A 256 8.37 8.94 -11.55
CA GLY A 256 8.99 8.48 -10.32
C GLY A 256 10.28 7.72 -10.60
N HIS A 257 11.07 7.50 -9.55
CA HIS A 257 12.32 6.74 -9.62
C HIS A 257 12.32 5.59 -8.62
N ALA A 258 12.82 4.43 -9.04
CA ALA A 258 13.11 3.29 -8.18
C ALA A 258 14.42 2.62 -8.59
N GLY A 259 15.32 2.39 -7.64
CA GLY A 259 16.63 1.79 -7.92
C GLY A 259 16.55 0.35 -8.44
N LEU A 260 15.55 -0.43 -8.00
CA LEU A 260 15.32 -1.79 -8.45
C LEU A 260 13.83 -2.10 -8.47
N VAL A 261 13.35 -2.60 -9.60
CA VAL A 261 12.02 -3.19 -9.74
C VAL A 261 12.19 -4.61 -10.25
N TYR A 262 11.62 -5.58 -9.54
CA TYR A 262 11.63 -6.96 -9.97
C TYR A 262 10.27 -7.60 -9.73
N GLU A 263 9.90 -8.49 -10.64
CA GLU A 263 8.76 -9.37 -10.49
C GLU A 263 9.21 -10.58 -9.68
N TYR A 264 8.50 -10.82 -8.58
CA TYR A 264 8.70 -11.99 -7.74
C TYR A 264 7.49 -12.89 -7.83
N THR A 265 7.66 -14.04 -8.47
CA THR A 265 6.62 -15.06 -8.59
C THR A 265 6.83 -16.10 -7.50
N LEU A 266 5.92 -16.14 -6.52
CA LEU A 266 5.85 -17.19 -5.50
C LEU A 266 4.71 -18.15 -5.85
N GLY A 267 5.06 -19.41 -6.13
CA GLY A 267 4.12 -20.44 -6.57
C GLY A 267 4.24 -20.77 -8.07
N GLU A 268 3.50 -21.79 -8.50
CA GLU A 268 3.21 -22.06 -9.91
C GLU A 268 1.94 -21.33 -10.37
#